data_AF-A0A5B7CD76-F1
#
_entry.id   AF-A0A5B7CD76-F1
#
_cell.length_a   1.000
_cell.length_b   1.000
_cell.length_c   1.000
_cell.angle_alpha   90.00
_cell.angle_beta   90.00
_cell.angle_gamma   90.00
#
_symmetry.space_group_name_H-M   'P 1'
#
loop_
_entity.id
_entity.type
_entity.pdbx_description
1 polymer ?
#
loop_
_entity_poly.entity_id
_entity_poly.type
_entity_poly.pdbx_seq_one_letter_code
_entity_poly.pdbx_strand_id
1 'polypeptide(L)'
;EGGLVIDMRSMDDEFQFQVVELNGTTCVDVGGGALWADVLERCVSEFGLAPRSWTDYLDLTVGGTLSNAGVSGQTFRYGPQTSNVKEIEVVTGKGDTVVCSESQNCELFFGVLGGLGQFGIITRARLLLQTAPDMVRWIR
;
A
#
# COMPACT_ATOMS: atom_id res chain seq x y z
N GLU A 1 -21.68 1.12 -18.48
CA GLU A 1 -22.82 0.52 -17.76
C GLU A 1 -22.90 -0.96 -18.08
N GLY A 2 -23.50 -1.77 -17.17
CA GLY A 2 -23.64 -3.22 -17.34
C GLY A 2 -22.46 -4.08 -16.84
N GLY A 3 -21.50 -3.46 -16.14
CA GLY A 3 -20.36 -4.16 -15.53
C GLY A 3 -20.57 -4.47 -14.04
N LEU A 4 -19.52 -5.00 -13.42
CA LEU A 4 -19.44 -5.24 -11.98
C LEU A 4 -18.57 -4.16 -11.33
N VAL A 5 -18.96 -3.74 -10.12
CA VAL A 5 -18.14 -2.91 -9.24
C VAL A 5 -17.85 -3.73 -7.99
N ILE A 6 -16.58 -3.78 -7.61
CA ILE A 6 -16.12 -4.49 -6.42
C ILE A 6 -15.92 -3.46 -5.32
N ASP A 7 -16.67 -3.58 -4.22
CA ASP A 7 -16.46 -2.74 -3.04
C ASP A 7 -15.28 -3.28 -2.23
N MET A 8 -14.09 -2.77 -2.54
CA MET A 8 -12.85 -3.18 -1.89
C MET A 8 -12.84 -2.92 -0.38
N ARG A 9 -13.65 -1.97 0.13
CA ARG A 9 -13.72 -1.66 1.57
C ARG A 9 -14.49 -2.70 2.37
N SER A 10 -15.20 -3.60 1.70
CA SER A 10 -15.87 -4.74 2.34
C SER A 10 -14.95 -5.92 2.60
N MET A 11 -13.69 -5.85 2.14
CA MET A 11 -12.69 -6.87 2.47
C MET A 11 -12.33 -6.81 3.95
N ASP A 12 -12.08 -7.98 4.53
CA ASP A 12 -11.74 -8.12 5.93
C ASP A 12 -10.27 -7.71 6.18
N ASP A 13 -10.09 -6.53 6.76
CA ASP A 13 -8.78 -5.96 7.08
C ASP A 13 -8.10 -6.63 8.29
N GLU A 14 -8.83 -7.38 9.15
CA GLU A 14 -8.23 -8.04 10.32
C GLU A 14 -7.20 -9.10 9.92
N PHE A 15 -7.46 -9.83 8.83
CA PHE A 15 -6.57 -10.91 8.36
C PHE A 15 -5.38 -10.40 7.53
N GLN A 16 -5.41 -9.14 7.09
CA GLN A 16 -4.41 -8.62 6.16
C GLN A 16 -3.45 -7.62 6.78
N PHE A 17 -3.57 -7.31 8.07
CA PHE A 17 -2.64 -6.41 8.76
C PHE A 17 -1.61 -7.17 9.58
N GLN A 18 -0.36 -7.22 9.10
CA GLN A 18 0.73 -7.90 9.79
C GLN A 18 2.04 -7.14 9.64
N VAL A 19 2.64 -6.75 10.77
CA VAL A 19 4.02 -6.21 10.77
C VAL A 19 5.01 -7.36 10.62
N VAL A 20 5.93 -7.23 9.67
CA VAL A 20 6.93 -8.25 9.32
C VAL A 20 8.33 -7.64 9.22
N GLU A 21 9.35 -8.43 9.58
CA GLU A 21 10.75 -8.07 9.44
C GLU A 21 11.36 -8.80 8.24
N LEU A 22 11.92 -8.05 7.30
CA LEU A 22 12.56 -8.59 6.10
C LEU A 22 13.99 -8.08 6.00
N ASN A 23 14.97 -8.95 6.29
CA ASN A 23 16.40 -8.63 6.20
C ASN A 23 16.78 -7.33 6.92
N GLY A 24 16.20 -7.10 8.11
CA GLY A 24 16.41 -5.87 8.91
C GLY A 24 15.60 -4.66 8.45
N THR A 25 14.60 -4.85 7.58
CA THR A 25 13.64 -3.83 7.18
C THR A 25 12.26 -4.18 7.69
N THR A 26 11.69 -3.32 8.54
CA THR A 26 10.32 -3.46 9.02
C THR A 26 9.32 -3.05 7.94
N CYS A 27 8.33 -3.92 7.70
CA CYS A 27 7.25 -3.71 6.76
C CYS A 27 5.91 -3.99 7.42
N VAL A 28 4.83 -3.60 6.77
CA VAL A 28 3.47 -4.03 7.13
C VAL A 28 2.76 -4.57 5.89
N ASP A 29 2.20 -5.75 6.01
CA ASP A 29 1.19 -6.24 5.09
C ASP A 29 -0.12 -5.55 5.43
N VAL A 30 -0.83 -5.01 4.43
CA VAL A 30 -2.15 -4.38 4.56
C VAL A 30 -3.04 -4.76 3.38
N GLY A 31 -4.35 -4.72 3.57
CA GLY A 31 -5.31 -4.96 2.50
C GLY A 31 -5.34 -3.83 1.46
N GLY A 32 -5.63 -4.18 0.21
CA GLY A 32 -5.75 -3.21 -0.88
C GLY A 32 -6.96 -2.28 -0.72
N GLY A 33 -7.98 -2.71 0.04
CA GLY A 33 -9.16 -1.93 0.38
C GLY A 33 -8.98 -0.99 1.59
N ALA A 34 -7.95 -1.22 2.42
CA ALA A 34 -7.70 -0.45 3.64
C ALA A 34 -7.47 1.03 3.33
N LEU A 35 -7.93 1.92 4.21
CA LEU A 35 -7.65 3.35 4.11
C LEU A 35 -6.29 3.67 4.73
N TRP A 36 -5.57 4.66 4.16
CA TRP A 36 -4.30 5.12 4.71
C TRP A 36 -4.43 5.70 6.13
N ALA A 37 -5.59 6.27 6.47
CA ALA A 37 -5.90 6.74 7.83
C ALA A 37 -5.88 5.58 8.84
N ASP A 38 -6.54 4.47 8.54
CA ASP A 38 -6.61 3.29 9.40
C ASP A 38 -5.24 2.61 9.52
N VAL A 39 -4.50 2.53 8.39
CA VAL A 39 -3.12 2.01 8.37
C VAL A 39 -2.20 2.85 9.26
N LEU A 40 -2.29 4.18 9.18
CA LEU A 40 -1.52 5.09 10.04
C LEU A 40 -1.88 4.88 11.52
N GLU A 41 -3.17 4.90 11.85
CA GLU A 41 -3.64 4.79 13.23
C GLU A 41 -3.10 3.50 13.87
N ARG A 42 -3.34 2.34 13.26
CA ARG A 42 -2.87 1.05 13.81
C ARG A 42 -1.35 0.97 13.89
N CYS A 43 -0.62 1.39 12.85
CA CYS A 43 0.84 1.33 12.86
C CYS A 43 1.43 2.14 14.01
N VAL A 44 0.88 3.33 14.27
CA VAL A 44 1.37 4.22 15.32
C VAL A 44 0.95 3.72 16.70
N SER A 45 -0.35 3.41 16.89
CA SER A 45 -0.89 3.06 18.22
C SER A 45 -0.38 1.73 18.74
N GLU A 46 -0.17 0.75 17.87
CA GLU A 46 0.22 -0.60 18.28
C GLU A 46 1.73 -0.85 18.19
N PHE A 47 2.44 -0.17 17.27
CA PHE A 47 3.84 -0.50 16.95
C PHE A 47 4.81 0.68 17.03
N GLY A 48 4.33 1.93 17.14
CA GLY A 48 5.21 3.12 17.08
C GLY A 48 5.91 3.27 15.72
N LEU A 49 5.30 2.74 14.66
CA LEU A 49 5.81 2.76 13.30
C LEU A 49 4.86 3.51 12.37
N ALA A 50 5.35 3.93 11.21
CA ALA A 50 4.54 4.60 10.21
C ALA A 50 5.08 4.35 8.79
N PRO A 51 4.22 4.30 7.76
CA PRO A 51 4.66 4.47 6.37
C PRO A 51 5.49 5.75 6.19
N ARG A 52 6.41 5.73 5.22
CA ARG A 52 7.35 6.85 4.99
C ARG A 52 6.99 7.75 3.81
N SER A 53 6.03 7.36 2.98
CA SER A 53 5.53 8.13 1.85
C SER A 53 4.01 8.16 1.87
N TRP A 54 3.42 9.33 1.65
CA TRP A 54 2.01 9.62 1.92
C TRP A 54 1.32 10.28 0.73
N THR A 55 0.01 10.47 0.89
CA THR A 55 -0.83 11.41 0.14
C THR A 55 -1.31 12.50 1.10
N ASP A 56 -1.65 13.69 0.59
CA ASP A 56 -2.13 14.80 1.43
C ASP A 56 -3.51 14.52 2.07
N TYR A 57 -4.28 13.61 1.48
CA TYR A 57 -5.56 13.13 1.98
C TYR A 57 -5.47 11.62 2.29
N LEU A 58 -5.92 11.22 3.49
CA LEU A 58 -5.71 9.85 4.01
C LEU A 58 -6.92 8.93 3.89
N ASP A 59 -8.12 9.45 3.59
CA ASP A 59 -9.29 8.61 3.29
C ASP A 59 -9.26 8.11 1.83
N LEU A 60 -8.09 7.60 1.43
CA LEU A 60 -7.83 6.95 0.16
C LEU A 60 -7.42 5.52 0.44
N THR A 61 -7.83 4.58 -0.41
CA THR A 61 -7.45 3.18 -0.25
C THR A 61 -6.02 2.93 -0.70
N VAL A 62 -5.35 1.95 -0.06
CA VAL A 62 -3.99 1.52 -0.41
C VAL A 62 -3.90 1.12 -1.89
N GLY A 63 -4.78 0.23 -2.35
CA GLY A 63 -4.80 -0.22 -3.75
C GLY A 63 -5.09 0.91 -4.73
N GLY A 64 -5.91 1.88 -4.34
CA GLY A 64 -6.26 3.04 -5.16
C GLY A 64 -5.06 3.96 -5.42
N THR A 65 -4.32 4.33 -4.38
CA THR A 65 -3.14 5.20 -4.55
C THR A 65 -1.98 4.46 -5.22
N LEU A 66 -1.76 3.18 -4.90
CA LEU A 66 -0.74 2.35 -5.54
C LEU A 66 -1.01 2.08 -7.02
N SER A 67 -2.28 2.07 -7.45
CA SER A 67 -2.64 2.00 -8.86
C SER A 67 -2.35 3.30 -9.63
N ASN A 68 -2.00 4.39 -8.94
CA ASN A 68 -1.64 5.67 -9.55
C ASN A 68 -0.16 6.01 -9.31
N ALA A 69 0.19 6.39 -8.07
CA ALA A 69 1.55 6.63 -7.60
C ALA A 69 1.55 6.83 -6.08
N GLY A 70 0.67 7.70 -5.58
CA GLY A 70 0.66 8.17 -4.19
C GLY A 70 1.78 9.18 -3.91
N VAL A 71 1.48 10.47 -4.04
CA VAL A 71 2.47 11.55 -3.97
C VAL A 71 2.08 12.57 -2.90
N SER A 72 3.06 13.03 -2.14
CA SER A 72 2.95 14.12 -1.15
C SER A 72 4.34 14.72 -0.89
N GLY A 73 4.46 15.58 0.13
CA GLY A 73 5.67 16.29 0.50
C GLY A 73 6.86 15.42 0.89
N GLN A 74 6.71 14.11 1.12
CA GLN A 74 7.83 13.20 1.45
C GLN A 74 8.42 12.51 0.20
N THR A 75 7.75 12.64 -0.95
CA THR A 75 8.15 11.98 -2.20
C THR A 75 9.54 12.37 -2.67
N PHE A 76 10.00 13.60 -2.41
CA PHE A 76 11.37 14.02 -2.78
C PHE A 76 12.46 13.20 -2.07
N ARG A 77 12.17 12.63 -0.88
CA ARG A 77 13.13 11.88 -0.07
C ARG A 77 12.96 10.38 -0.22
N TYR A 78 11.72 9.89 -0.29
CA TYR A 78 11.41 8.45 -0.25
C TYR A 78 10.78 7.91 -1.54
N GLY A 79 10.56 8.75 -2.56
CA GLY A 79 9.77 8.40 -3.73
C GLY A 79 8.26 8.34 -3.44
N PRO A 80 7.42 8.14 -4.46
CA PRO A 80 5.97 7.95 -4.30
C PRO A 80 5.66 6.66 -3.52
N GLN A 81 4.42 6.46 -3.09
CA GLN A 81 3.99 5.25 -2.38
C GLN A 81 4.32 3.98 -3.17
N THR A 82 4.21 4.00 -4.50
CA THR A 82 4.60 2.88 -5.38
C THR A 82 6.07 2.48 -5.26
N SER A 83 6.98 3.40 -4.91
CA SER A 83 8.40 3.08 -4.63
C SER A 83 8.65 2.54 -3.22
N ASN A 84 7.60 2.43 -2.40
CA ASN A 84 7.66 2.04 -1.00
C ASN A 84 6.94 0.71 -0.74
N VAL A 85 6.72 -0.07 -1.79
CA VAL A 85 6.11 -1.40 -1.76
C VAL A 85 7.17 -2.47 -1.98
N LYS A 86 7.12 -3.56 -1.22
CA LYS A 86 8.04 -4.70 -1.39
C LYS A 86 7.42 -5.89 -2.10
N GLU A 87 6.11 -6.04 -1.98
CA GLU A 87 5.36 -7.17 -2.51
C GLU A 87 3.89 -6.76 -2.61
N ILE A 88 3.16 -7.29 -3.58
CA ILE A 88 1.71 -7.18 -3.68
C ILE A 88 1.11 -8.53 -4.02
N GLU A 89 -0.10 -8.76 -3.52
CA GLU A 89 -0.97 -9.82 -3.99
C GLU A 89 -2.01 -9.21 -4.94
N VAL A 90 -2.18 -9.85 -6.10
CA VAL A 90 -3.01 -9.34 -7.19
C VAL A 90 -3.92 -10.44 -7.70
N VAL A 91 -5.20 -10.14 -7.82
CA VAL A 91 -6.15 -10.93 -8.61
C VAL A 91 -6.13 -10.42 -10.04
N THR A 92 -5.59 -11.21 -10.96
CA THR A 92 -5.43 -10.81 -12.38
C THR A 92 -6.76 -10.85 -13.13
N GLY A 93 -6.80 -10.28 -14.34
CA GLY A 93 -7.97 -10.37 -15.23
C GLY A 93 -8.36 -11.79 -15.66
N LYS A 94 -7.51 -12.80 -15.39
CA LYS A 94 -7.82 -14.22 -15.60
C LYS A 94 -8.48 -14.88 -14.39
N GLY A 95 -8.54 -14.18 -13.25
CA GLY A 95 -9.00 -14.71 -11.96
C GLY A 95 -7.89 -15.37 -11.13
N ASP A 96 -6.66 -15.42 -11.63
CA ASP A 96 -5.52 -15.98 -10.88
C ASP A 96 -5.10 -15.04 -9.74
N THR A 97 -4.91 -15.59 -8.54
CA THR A 97 -4.31 -14.87 -7.40
C THR A 97 -2.80 -15.05 -7.44
N VAL A 98 -2.06 -13.96 -7.62
CA VAL A 98 -0.61 -13.97 -7.82
C VAL A 98 0.07 -13.04 -6.82
N VAL A 99 1.05 -13.56 -6.10
CA VAL A 99 1.98 -12.74 -5.32
C VAL A 99 3.14 -12.32 -6.21
N CYS A 100 3.46 -11.03 -6.23
CA CYS A 100 4.53 -10.48 -7.04
C CYS A 100 5.34 -9.41 -6.28
N SER A 101 6.60 -9.28 -6.66
CA SER A 101 7.62 -8.41 -6.08
C SER A 101 8.68 -8.08 -7.14
N GLU A 102 9.71 -7.31 -6.79
CA GLU A 102 10.83 -7.05 -7.71
C GLU A 102 11.55 -8.33 -8.18
N SER A 103 11.53 -9.41 -7.37
CA SER A 103 12.22 -10.66 -7.67
C SER A 103 11.30 -11.81 -8.10
N GLN A 104 9.99 -11.68 -7.93
CA GLN A 104 9.01 -12.72 -8.26
C GLN A 104 7.88 -12.11 -9.09
N ASN A 105 7.60 -12.67 -10.28
CA ASN A 105 6.55 -12.14 -11.19
C ASN A 105 6.71 -10.62 -11.44
N CYS A 106 7.97 -10.18 -11.66
CA CYS A 106 8.33 -8.76 -11.66
C CYS A 106 7.61 -7.92 -12.71
N GLU A 107 7.31 -8.48 -13.88
CA GLU A 107 6.54 -7.79 -14.92
C GLU A 107 5.13 -7.41 -14.42
N LEU A 108 4.48 -8.30 -13.68
CA LEU A 108 3.18 -8.01 -13.07
C LEU A 108 3.32 -6.97 -11.95
N PHE A 109 4.35 -7.09 -11.11
CA PHE A 109 4.63 -6.14 -10.02
C PHE A 109 4.76 -4.71 -10.55
N PHE A 110 5.65 -4.49 -11.52
CA PHE A 110 5.85 -3.17 -12.12
C PHE A 110 4.70 -2.73 -13.02
N GLY A 111 3.97 -3.66 -13.63
CA GLY A 111 2.78 -3.35 -14.43
C GLY A 111 1.63 -2.84 -13.57
N VAL A 112 1.41 -3.42 -12.39
CA VAL A 112 0.30 -3.06 -11.49
C VAL A 112 0.54 -1.75 -10.75
N LEU A 113 1.78 -1.49 -10.29
CA LEU A 113 2.13 -0.24 -9.62
C LEU A 113 2.07 0.95 -10.59
N GLY A 114 1.13 1.85 -10.38
CA GLY A 114 0.80 2.92 -11.33
C GLY A 114 0.04 2.46 -12.58
N GLY A 115 -0.43 1.21 -12.58
CA GLY A 115 -1.07 0.55 -13.72
C GLY A 115 -2.55 0.87 -13.93
N LEU A 116 -3.12 1.84 -13.20
CA LEU A 116 -4.52 2.29 -13.32
C LEU A 116 -5.54 1.14 -13.20
N GLY A 117 -5.22 0.11 -12.40
CA GLY A 117 -6.05 -1.09 -12.21
C GLY A 117 -6.21 -1.96 -13.46
N GLN A 118 -5.40 -1.79 -14.51
CA GLN A 118 -5.58 -2.48 -15.79
C GLN A 118 -5.10 -3.94 -15.78
N PHE A 119 -4.18 -4.28 -14.89
CA PHE A 119 -3.50 -5.58 -14.88
C PHE A 119 -4.01 -6.53 -13.78
N GLY A 120 -4.85 -6.01 -12.87
CA GLY A 120 -5.44 -6.78 -11.79
C GLY A 120 -5.82 -5.90 -10.60
N ILE A 121 -6.44 -6.53 -9.61
CA ILE A 121 -6.89 -5.91 -8.37
C ILE A 121 -5.84 -6.21 -7.30
N ILE A 122 -5.26 -5.17 -6.70
CA ILE A 122 -4.38 -5.31 -5.54
C ILE A 122 -5.25 -5.72 -4.34
N THR A 123 -5.06 -6.94 -3.83
CA THR A 123 -5.75 -7.44 -2.64
C THR A 123 -4.92 -7.25 -1.38
N ARG A 124 -3.58 -7.28 -1.48
CA ARG A 124 -2.67 -6.99 -0.36
C ARG A 124 -1.44 -6.24 -0.86
N ALA A 125 -0.89 -5.36 -0.04
CA ALA A 125 0.40 -4.72 -0.28
C ALA A 125 1.30 -4.82 0.96
N ARG A 126 2.58 -5.13 0.74
CA ARG A 126 3.64 -5.05 1.75
C ARG A 126 4.34 -3.71 1.66
N LEU A 127 4.13 -2.86 2.66
CA LEU A 127 4.59 -1.47 2.69
C LEU A 127 5.80 -1.31 3.62
N LEU A 128 6.75 -0.48 3.21
CA LEU A 128 7.89 -0.11 4.05
C LEU A 128 7.49 0.80 5.20
N LEU A 129 7.95 0.46 6.40
CA LEU A 129 7.77 1.26 7.61
C LEU A 129 9.05 1.98 8.03
N GLN A 130 8.88 3.01 8.86
CA GLN A 130 9.92 3.68 9.64
C GLN A 130 9.40 3.92 11.06
N THR A 131 10.29 4.27 11.98
CA THR A 131 9.88 4.78 13.30
C THR A 131 8.99 6.00 13.15
N ALA A 132 7.84 5.99 13.81
CA ALA A 132 6.93 7.13 13.81
C ALA A 132 7.58 8.31 14.55
N PRO A 133 7.60 9.52 13.97
CA PRO A 133 8.09 10.70 14.68
C PRO A 133 7.06 11.15 15.72
N ASP A 134 7.53 11.58 16.90
CA ASP A 134 6.64 12.05 17.97
C ASP A 134 5.94 13.38 17.63
N MET A 135 6.64 14.26 16.90
CA MET A 135 6.21 15.65 16.66
C MET A 135 6.66 16.14 15.28
N VAL A 136 5.86 17.03 14.68
CA VAL A 136 6.21 17.74 13.45
C VAL A 136 6.14 19.24 13.69
N ARG A 137 7.21 19.97 13.34
CA ARG A 137 7.20 21.43 13.30
C ARG A 137 6.70 21.90 11.93
N TRP A 138 5.47 22.39 11.86
CA TRP A 138 4.91 22.95 10.64
C TRP A 138 5.28 24.44 10.51
N ILE A 139 5.87 24.82 9.37
CA ILE A 139 6.27 26.18 9.04
C ILE A 139 5.45 26.63 7.83
N ARG A 140 4.87 27.83 7.89
CA ARG A 140 4.06 28.44 6.84
C ARG A 140 4.81 29.56 6.14
#